data_AF-A0A2D4FT86-F1
#
_entry.id   AF-A0A2D4FT86-F1
#
_cell.length_a   1.000
_cell.length_b   1.000
_cell.length_c   1.000
_cell.angle_alpha   90.00
_cell.angle_beta   90.00
_cell.angle_gamma   90.00
#
_symmetry.space_group_name_H-M   'P 1'
#
loop_
_entity.id
_entity.type
_entity.pdbx_description
1 polymer ?
#
loop_
_entity_poly.entity_id
_entity_poly.type
_entity_poly.pdbx_seq_one_letter_code
_entity_poly.pdbx_strand_id
1 'polypeptide(L)'
;ILMQSSLPQAQLATIWNLSDIDQDGKLTAEEFILAMHLIDMAMSGQPLPPVLSPEYIPPSFRVRSGSGVSVTSSMSVEQRLPEEPVLEEEQQQLEKKLPVTFEDKKRENFERGNLELEKRRQALLEQQRKEQERLAQLERAEQERKERERQEQERKRQLELEKQLEKQRELERQREEERRKEIERREAAKRELERQRQLEWERNRRQELLNQRNKEQEDIVVLKAKKKTLEFELEALNDKKHQLEGKLQDIRCRLAIQRQEIESTNKSRELRIAEITHLQQQLQKPVHTMG
;
A
#
# COMPACT_ATOMS: atom_id res chain seq x y z
N ILE A 1 -12.38 -9.79 5.09
CA ILE A 1 -12.64 -8.92 6.26
C ILE A 1 -13.10 -9.76 7.46
N LEU A 2 -14.21 -10.51 7.40
CA LEU A 2 -14.56 -11.50 8.45
C LEU A 2 -13.46 -12.55 8.70
N MET A 3 -12.77 -13.05 7.66
CA MET A 3 -11.66 -13.99 7.82
C MET A 3 -10.36 -13.37 8.38
N GLN A 4 -10.29 -12.04 8.54
CA GLN A 4 -9.10 -11.35 9.06
C GLN A 4 -9.19 -11.08 10.57
N SER A 5 -10.32 -11.38 11.21
CA SER A 5 -10.53 -11.13 12.64
C SER A 5 -9.96 -12.24 13.54
N SER A 6 -9.18 -13.19 13.04
CA SER A 6 -8.57 -14.28 13.84
C SER A 6 -9.54 -15.14 14.70
N LEU A 7 -10.86 -14.98 14.51
CA LEU A 7 -11.87 -15.74 15.22
C LEU A 7 -12.00 -17.17 14.63
N PRO A 8 -12.32 -18.19 15.45
CA PRO A 8 -12.59 -19.54 14.96
C PRO A 8 -13.70 -19.54 13.90
N GLN A 9 -13.56 -20.39 12.88
CA GLN A 9 -14.52 -20.46 11.76
C GLN A 9 -15.97 -20.71 12.22
N ALA A 10 -16.16 -21.46 13.30
CA ALA A 10 -17.48 -21.68 13.90
C ALA A 10 -18.12 -20.39 14.45
N GLN A 11 -17.32 -19.49 15.02
CA GLN A 11 -17.80 -18.19 15.50
C GLN A 11 -18.12 -17.26 14.34
N LEU A 12 -17.30 -17.26 13.29
CA LEU A 12 -17.58 -16.49 12.07
C LEU A 12 -18.88 -16.91 11.38
N ALA A 13 -19.16 -18.22 11.34
CA ALA A 13 -20.43 -18.73 10.81
C ALA A 13 -21.63 -18.29 11.67
N THR A 14 -21.46 -18.27 12.99
CA THR A 14 -22.50 -17.78 13.92
C THR A 14 -22.74 -16.29 13.73
N ILE A 15 -21.67 -15.48 13.63
CA ILE A 15 -21.76 -14.04 13.37
C ILE A 15 -22.43 -13.76 12.03
N TRP A 16 -22.08 -14.52 10.99
CA TRP A 16 -22.71 -14.40 9.68
C TRP A 16 -24.22 -14.63 9.77
N ASN A 17 -24.64 -15.76 10.35
CA ASN A 17 -26.06 -16.11 10.48
C ASN A 17 -26.86 -15.12 11.34
N LEU A 18 -26.20 -14.47 12.30
CA LEU A 18 -26.83 -13.42 13.09
C LEU A 18 -26.93 -12.13 12.28
N SER A 19 -25.93 -11.80 11.47
CA SER A 19 -25.87 -10.50 10.78
C SER A 19 -26.68 -10.46 9.48
N ASP A 20 -26.85 -11.61 8.82
CA ASP A 20 -27.62 -11.79 7.57
C ASP A 20 -29.10 -11.98 7.92
N ILE A 21 -29.81 -10.86 8.13
CA ILE A 21 -31.17 -10.84 8.70
C ILE A 21 -32.18 -11.32 7.67
N ASP A 22 -31.97 -10.99 6.40
CA ASP A 22 -32.84 -11.37 5.29
C ASP A 22 -32.43 -12.68 4.58
N GLN A 23 -31.31 -13.28 4.98
CA GLN A 23 -30.78 -14.55 4.47
C GLN A 23 -30.54 -14.54 2.95
N ASP A 24 -30.21 -13.38 2.39
CA ASP A 24 -29.97 -13.22 0.97
C ASP A 24 -28.51 -13.58 0.57
N GLY A 25 -27.66 -13.83 1.57
CA GLY A 25 -26.25 -14.18 1.41
C GLY A 25 -25.34 -12.99 1.12
N LYS A 26 -25.83 -11.75 1.27
CA LYS A 26 -25.10 -10.50 1.04
C LYS A 26 -25.41 -9.48 2.13
N LEU A 27 -24.40 -9.13 2.92
CA LEU A 27 -24.55 -8.11 3.95
C LEU A 27 -24.74 -6.71 3.35
N THR A 28 -25.89 -6.10 3.63
CA THR A 28 -26.13 -4.67 3.43
C THR A 28 -25.26 -3.82 4.37
N ALA A 29 -25.22 -2.50 4.19
CA ALA A 29 -24.41 -1.62 5.03
C ALA A 29 -24.78 -1.71 6.52
N GLU A 30 -26.08 -1.86 6.84
CA GLU A 30 -26.55 -1.98 8.22
C GLU A 30 -26.17 -3.34 8.83
N GLU A 31 -26.28 -4.41 8.05
CA GLU A 31 -25.90 -5.77 8.46
C GLU A 31 -24.39 -5.94 8.59
N PHE A 32 -23.61 -5.23 7.77
CA PHE A 32 -22.16 -5.19 7.89
C PHE A 32 -21.71 -4.49 9.18
N ILE A 33 -22.36 -3.40 9.57
CA ILE A 33 -22.11 -2.72 10.84
C ILE A 33 -22.44 -3.65 12.01
N LEU A 34 -23.56 -4.37 11.92
CA LEU A 34 -23.95 -5.38 12.91
C LEU A 34 -22.91 -6.51 13.00
N ALA A 35 -22.45 -7.03 11.86
CA ALA A 35 -21.40 -8.03 11.81
C ALA A 35 -20.10 -7.55 12.46
N MET A 36 -19.69 -6.30 12.20
CA MET A 36 -18.49 -5.71 12.81
C MET A 36 -18.63 -5.59 14.33
N HIS A 37 -19.80 -5.15 14.81
CA HIS A 37 -20.09 -5.06 16.24
C HIS A 37 -20.00 -6.43 16.92
N LEU A 38 -20.56 -7.47 16.31
CA LEU A 38 -20.49 -8.84 16.83
C LEU A 38 -19.06 -9.39 16.83
N ILE A 39 -18.23 -9.05 15.84
CA ILE A 39 -16.79 -9.40 15.82
C ILE A 39 -16.08 -8.74 17.00
N ASP A 40 -16.30 -7.45 17.24
CA ASP A 40 -15.65 -6.72 18.35
C ASP A 40 -16.06 -7.27 19.72
N MET A 41 -17.33 -7.67 19.88
CA MET A 41 -17.79 -8.37 21.10
C MET A 41 -17.09 -9.72 21.30
N ALA A 42 -16.98 -10.53 20.24
CA ALA A 42 -16.29 -11.82 20.32
C ALA A 42 -14.78 -11.65 20.61
N MET A 43 -14.15 -10.63 20.01
CA MET A 43 -12.74 -10.30 20.21
C MET A 43 -12.43 -9.77 21.61
N SER A 44 -13.39 -9.09 22.24
CA SER A 44 -13.29 -8.64 23.64
C SER A 44 -13.58 -9.74 24.67
N GLY A 45 -13.83 -10.99 24.21
CA GLY A 45 -14.05 -12.15 25.07
C GLY A 45 -15.47 -12.25 25.64
N GLN A 46 -16.41 -11.44 25.15
CA GLN A 46 -17.83 -11.56 25.52
C GLN A 46 -18.48 -12.70 24.73
N PRO A 47 -19.35 -13.52 25.36
CA PRO A 47 -20.05 -14.58 24.66
C PRO A 47 -21.04 -13.98 23.64
N LEU A 48 -21.03 -14.51 22.42
CA LEU A 48 -21.99 -14.12 21.38
C LEU A 48 -23.42 -14.44 21.83
N PRO A 49 -24.39 -13.52 21.68
CA PRO A 49 -25.77 -13.78 22.05
C PRO A 49 -26.37 -14.88 21.15
N PRO A 50 -27.16 -15.82 21.69
CA PRO A 50 -27.74 -16.93 20.92
C PRO A 50 -28.84 -16.49 19.95
N VAL A 51 -29.44 -15.32 20.19
CA VAL A 51 -30.48 -14.70 19.36
C VAL A 51 -30.23 -13.19 19.39
N LEU A 52 -30.34 -12.53 18.24
CA LEU A 52 -30.31 -11.07 18.20
C LEU A 52 -31.50 -10.49 18.99
N SER A 53 -31.22 -9.74 20.05
CA SER A 53 -32.25 -8.94 20.72
C SER A 53 -32.80 -7.90 19.73
N PRO A 54 -34.11 -7.57 19.75
CA PRO A 54 -34.76 -6.64 18.82
C PRO A 54 -34.20 -5.21 18.84
N GLU A 55 -33.34 -4.90 19.81
CA GLU A 55 -32.59 -3.66 19.93
C GLU A 55 -31.43 -3.53 18.93
N TYR A 56 -30.89 -4.65 18.45
CA TYR A 56 -29.82 -4.72 17.44
C TYR A 56 -30.33 -4.73 16.00
N ILE A 57 -31.65 -4.76 15.80
CA ILE A 57 -32.27 -4.73 14.47
C ILE A 57 -32.41 -3.26 14.04
N PRO A 58 -31.78 -2.87 12.91
CA PRO A 58 -31.93 -1.53 12.36
C PRO A 58 -33.41 -1.17 12.14
N PRO A 59 -33.80 0.09 12.37
CA PRO A 59 -35.19 0.53 12.24
C PRO A 59 -35.78 0.29 10.83
N SER A 60 -34.93 0.18 9.81
CA SER A 60 -35.26 -0.11 8.41
C SER A 60 -35.95 -1.47 8.20
N PHE A 61 -35.67 -2.45 9.08
CA PHE A 61 -36.23 -3.81 9.02
C PHE A 61 -37.40 -4.03 10.00
N ARG A 62 -37.82 -3.00 10.74
CA ARG A 62 -39.03 -3.06 11.58
C ARG A 62 -40.24 -2.91 10.67
N VAL A 63 -40.91 -4.02 10.38
CA VAL A 63 -42.11 -4.13 9.55
C VAL A 63 -43.07 -2.94 9.76
N ARG A 64 -43.21 -2.09 8.73
CA ARG A 64 -44.27 -1.07 8.64
C ARG A 64 -45.56 -1.73 8.14
N SER A 65 -46.52 -1.89 9.03
CA SER A 65 -47.93 -1.97 8.68
C SER A 65 -48.47 -0.53 8.60
N GLY A 66 -49.03 -0.09 7.46
CA GLY A 66 -49.74 1.20 7.41
C GLY A 66 -49.77 1.93 6.05
N SER A 67 -50.78 1.57 5.25
CA SER A 67 -51.56 2.35 4.26
C SER A 67 -51.40 3.88 4.22
N GLY A 68 -51.43 4.46 3.00
CA GLY A 68 -51.74 5.89 2.78
C GLY A 68 -51.73 6.31 1.31
N VAL A 69 -52.88 6.78 0.80
CA VAL A 69 -53.26 7.06 -0.59
C VAL A 69 -53.42 8.57 -0.89
N SER A 70 -53.52 8.91 -2.19
CA SER A 70 -54.17 10.10 -2.83
C SER A 70 -53.36 11.40 -2.95
N VAL A 71 -53.17 12.07 -4.11
CA VAL A 71 -53.99 12.58 -5.26
C VAL A 71 -54.43 14.05 -5.09
N THR A 72 -54.25 14.87 -6.17
CA THR A 72 -55.01 16.04 -6.74
C THR A 72 -54.05 17.16 -7.25
N SER A 73 -53.86 17.47 -8.55
CA SER A 73 -54.69 18.21 -9.56
C SER A 73 -55.04 19.66 -9.14
N SER A 74 -54.58 20.76 -9.78
CA SER A 74 -54.94 21.40 -11.08
C SER A 74 -55.30 22.90 -10.79
N MET A 75 -55.03 23.95 -11.59
CA MET A 75 -55.68 24.38 -12.86
C MET A 75 -55.04 25.71 -13.36
N SER A 76 -55.13 25.95 -14.69
CA SER A 76 -54.76 27.18 -15.42
C SER A 76 -55.97 27.68 -16.21
N VAL A 77 -56.14 29.00 -16.39
CA VAL A 77 -57.08 29.58 -17.39
C VAL A 77 -56.50 30.88 -17.96
N GLU A 78 -56.44 30.97 -19.29
CA GLU A 78 -56.07 32.14 -20.09
C GLU A 78 -57.17 32.36 -21.15
N GLN A 79 -57.57 33.61 -21.38
CA GLN A 79 -58.66 33.95 -22.31
C GLN A 79 -58.29 35.18 -23.13
N ARG A 80 -58.39 35.08 -24.47
CA ARG A 80 -58.06 36.13 -25.45
C ARG A 80 -59.18 36.28 -26.50
N LEU A 81 -59.68 37.52 -26.58
CA LEU A 81 -60.26 38.33 -27.67
C LEU A 81 -61.34 37.78 -28.63
N PRO A 82 -62.35 38.60 -28.96
CA PRO A 82 -63.16 38.53 -30.18
C PRO A 82 -62.75 39.59 -31.24
N GLU A 83 -63.13 39.30 -32.49
CA GLU A 83 -62.95 40.08 -33.73
C GLU A 83 -64.02 41.15 -33.98
N GLU A 84 -63.65 42.08 -34.88
CA GLU A 84 -64.40 43.12 -35.61
C GLU A 84 -65.71 42.66 -36.28
N PRO A 85 -66.58 43.62 -36.69
CA PRO A 85 -66.73 43.82 -38.14
C PRO A 85 -66.89 45.28 -38.61
N VAL A 86 -66.59 45.40 -39.91
CA VAL A 86 -66.48 46.56 -40.80
C VAL A 86 -67.68 46.58 -41.77
N LEU A 87 -68.28 47.77 -41.96
CA LEU A 87 -69.03 48.33 -43.11
C LEU A 87 -70.31 47.63 -43.65
N GLU A 88 -71.42 48.39 -43.75
CA GLU A 88 -71.94 49.00 -45.00
C GLU A 88 -73.35 49.62 -44.78
N GLU A 89 -73.43 50.95 -44.88
CA GLU A 89 -74.60 51.72 -45.33
C GLU A 89 -74.70 51.54 -46.88
N GLU A 90 -75.79 51.66 -47.64
CA GLU A 90 -77.07 52.36 -47.54
C GLU A 90 -77.89 51.94 -48.78
N GLN A 91 -79.22 51.83 -48.69
CA GLN A 91 -80.09 52.13 -49.85
C GLN A 91 -81.31 52.93 -49.38
N GLN A 92 -81.17 54.25 -49.46
CA GLN A 92 -82.29 55.17 -49.61
C GLN A 92 -82.67 55.26 -51.09
N GLN A 93 -83.97 55.24 -51.41
CA GLN A 93 -84.54 56.03 -52.51
C GLN A 93 -86.07 56.03 -52.47
N LEU A 94 -86.67 57.05 -51.85
CA LEU A 94 -87.56 58.02 -52.52
C LEU A 94 -88.03 59.08 -51.52
N GLU A 95 -87.41 60.27 -51.55
CA GLU A 95 -88.09 61.57 -51.73
C GLU A 95 -87.08 62.71 -51.49
N LYS A 96 -86.53 63.24 -52.59
CA LYS A 96 -85.91 64.57 -52.61
C LYS A 96 -87.02 65.60 -52.63
N LYS A 97 -87.22 66.32 -51.53
CA LYS A 97 -87.78 67.66 -51.52
C LYS A 97 -86.66 68.68 -51.30
N LEU A 98 -86.52 69.53 -52.30
CA LEU A 98 -86.30 70.97 -52.18
C LEU A 98 -84.88 71.47 -51.83
N PRO A 99 -84.57 72.71 -52.24
CA PRO A 99 -83.21 73.22 -52.33
C PRO A 99 -82.68 73.64 -50.96
N VAL A 100 -81.37 73.40 -50.77
CA VAL A 100 -80.57 73.70 -49.57
C VAL A 100 -80.97 75.04 -48.96
N THR A 101 -81.63 74.98 -47.82
CA THR A 101 -81.99 76.14 -47.02
C THR A 101 -80.84 76.55 -46.11
N PHE A 102 -80.79 77.83 -45.74
CA PHE A 102 -79.76 78.46 -44.88
C PHE A 102 -79.46 77.70 -43.58
N GLU A 103 -80.42 76.90 -43.09
CA GLU A 103 -80.32 76.01 -41.93
C GLU A 103 -79.27 74.89 -42.09
N ASP A 104 -79.06 74.37 -43.30
CA ASP A 104 -78.11 73.28 -43.55
C ASP A 104 -76.67 73.76 -43.53
N LYS A 105 -76.40 74.94 -44.11
CA LYS A 105 -75.07 75.58 -44.04
C LYS A 105 -74.68 76.01 -42.63
N LYS A 106 -75.66 76.38 -41.79
CA LYS A 106 -75.43 76.70 -40.37
C LYS A 106 -75.15 75.45 -39.55
N ARG A 107 -75.88 74.35 -39.79
CA ARG A 107 -75.62 73.03 -39.20
C ARG A 107 -74.25 72.48 -39.60
N GLU A 108 -73.91 72.53 -40.87
CA GLU A 108 -72.61 72.04 -41.38
C GLU A 108 -71.44 72.84 -40.77
N ASN A 109 -71.57 74.17 -40.61
CA ASN A 109 -70.54 74.97 -39.92
C ASN A 109 -70.45 74.64 -38.43
N PHE A 110 -71.59 74.41 -37.76
CA PHE A 110 -71.62 74.02 -36.36
C PHE A 110 -71.02 72.62 -36.15
N GLU A 111 -71.37 71.65 -36.99
CA GLU A 111 -70.83 70.29 -36.98
C GLU A 111 -69.35 70.26 -37.35
N ARG A 112 -68.91 71.06 -38.32
CA ARG A 112 -67.49 71.18 -38.69
C ARG A 112 -66.67 71.79 -37.56
N GLY A 113 -67.21 72.79 -36.86
CA GLY A 113 -66.61 73.34 -35.64
C GLY A 113 -66.59 72.33 -34.49
N ASN A 114 -67.66 71.56 -34.31
CA ASN A 114 -67.75 70.53 -33.29
C ASN A 114 -66.81 69.35 -33.57
N LEU A 115 -66.68 68.92 -34.83
CA LEU A 115 -65.73 67.90 -35.28
C LEU A 115 -64.28 68.38 -35.14
N GLU A 116 -64.00 69.66 -35.40
CA GLU A 116 -62.67 70.23 -35.18
C GLU A 116 -62.32 70.27 -33.68
N LEU A 117 -63.27 70.63 -32.82
CA LEU A 117 -63.10 70.56 -31.36
C LEU A 117 -62.93 69.13 -30.86
N GLU A 118 -63.71 68.18 -31.39
CA GLU A 118 -63.62 66.76 -31.03
C GLU A 118 -62.28 66.16 -31.49
N LYS A 119 -61.81 66.49 -32.71
CA LYS A 119 -60.47 66.11 -33.19
C LYS A 119 -59.37 66.71 -32.33
N ARG A 120 -59.49 67.97 -31.93
CA ARG A 120 -58.53 68.61 -30.99
C ARG A 120 -58.54 67.90 -29.64
N ARG A 121 -59.70 67.53 -29.12
CA ARG A 121 -59.86 66.81 -27.84
C ARG A 121 -59.23 65.42 -27.90
N GLN A 122 -59.46 64.68 -28.99
CA GLN A 122 -58.85 63.37 -29.23
C GLN A 122 -57.34 63.46 -29.39
N ALA A 123 -56.82 64.43 -30.16
CA ALA A 123 -55.39 64.63 -30.32
C ALA A 123 -54.69 64.94 -28.98
N LEU A 124 -55.35 65.70 -28.10
CA LEU A 124 -54.82 66.06 -26.78
C LEU A 124 -54.82 64.85 -25.82
N LEU A 125 -55.87 64.01 -25.86
CA LEU A 125 -55.91 62.74 -25.12
C LEU A 125 -54.87 61.74 -25.64
N GLU A 126 -54.68 61.65 -26.95
CA GLU A 126 -53.68 60.79 -27.57
C GLU A 126 -52.26 61.26 -27.24
N GLN A 127 -52.04 62.58 -27.21
CA GLN A 127 -50.78 63.17 -26.76
C GLN A 127 -50.50 62.83 -25.29
N GLN A 128 -51.48 62.96 -24.40
CA GLN A 128 -51.36 62.54 -23.00
C GLN A 128 -51.07 61.04 -22.85
N ARG A 129 -51.75 60.17 -23.62
CA ARG A 129 -51.49 58.73 -23.61
C ARG A 129 -50.08 58.39 -24.10
N LYS A 130 -49.64 58.98 -25.21
CA LYS A 130 -48.27 58.79 -25.74
C LYS A 130 -47.22 59.27 -24.75
N GLU A 131 -47.47 60.36 -24.04
CA GLU A 131 -46.58 60.86 -23.00
C GLU A 131 -46.53 59.93 -21.79
N GLN A 132 -47.67 59.43 -21.31
CA GLN A 132 -47.75 58.42 -20.26
C GLN A 132 -47.02 57.12 -20.65
N GLU A 133 -47.19 56.64 -21.88
CA GLU A 133 -46.49 55.45 -22.37
C GLU A 133 -44.97 55.66 -22.45
N ARG A 134 -44.51 56.84 -22.90
CA ARG A 134 -43.07 57.17 -22.92
C ARG A 134 -42.48 57.20 -21.52
N LEU A 135 -43.17 57.79 -20.56
CA LEU A 135 -42.74 57.80 -19.16
C LEU A 135 -42.70 56.38 -18.57
N ALA A 136 -43.73 55.57 -18.83
CA ALA A 136 -43.77 54.17 -18.40
C ALA A 136 -42.66 53.32 -19.05
N GLN A 137 -42.31 53.58 -20.32
CA GLN A 137 -41.19 52.92 -20.99
C GLN A 137 -39.84 53.31 -20.39
N LEU A 138 -39.62 54.60 -20.12
CA LEU A 138 -38.41 55.07 -19.45
C LEU A 138 -38.27 54.50 -18.04
N GLU A 139 -39.38 54.43 -17.28
CA GLU A 139 -39.40 53.83 -15.94
C GLU A 139 -39.06 52.34 -15.99
N ARG A 140 -39.66 51.57 -16.92
CA ARG A 140 -39.32 50.15 -17.10
C ARG A 140 -37.86 49.95 -17.49
N ALA A 141 -37.34 50.76 -18.39
CA ALA A 141 -35.92 50.70 -18.80
C ALA A 141 -34.97 51.05 -17.64
N GLU A 142 -35.34 52.01 -16.79
CA GLU A 142 -34.59 52.36 -15.58
C GLU A 142 -34.61 51.22 -14.55
N GLN A 143 -35.79 50.62 -14.32
CA GLN A 143 -35.94 49.46 -13.45
C GLN A 143 -35.11 48.27 -13.94
N GLU A 144 -35.16 47.97 -15.24
CA GLU A 144 -34.39 46.88 -15.85
C GLU A 144 -32.89 47.13 -15.74
N ARG A 145 -32.43 48.36 -15.94
CA ARG A 145 -31.01 48.73 -15.76
C ARG A 145 -30.57 48.57 -14.31
N LYS A 146 -31.37 49.04 -13.35
CA LYS A 146 -31.10 48.87 -11.90
C LYS A 146 -31.06 47.40 -11.49
N GLU A 147 -31.95 46.58 -12.06
CA GLU A 147 -31.98 45.14 -11.80
C GLU A 147 -30.74 44.44 -12.36
N ARG A 148 -30.34 44.77 -13.60
CA ARG A 148 -29.10 44.28 -14.21
C ARG A 148 -27.87 44.66 -13.37
N GLU A 149 -27.78 45.91 -12.91
CA GLU A 149 -26.68 46.36 -12.05
C GLU A 149 -26.65 45.59 -10.71
N ARG A 150 -27.79 45.28 -10.10
CA ARG A 150 -27.87 44.44 -8.88
C ARG A 150 -27.41 43.01 -9.16
N GLN A 151 -27.91 42.39 -10.22
CA GLN A 151 -27.53 41.03 -10.61
C GLN A 151 -26.02 40.93 -10.93
N GLU A 152 -25.45 41.93 -11.59
CA GLU A 152 -24.01 42.01 -11.83
C GLU A 152 -23.22 42.15 -10.54
N GLN A 153 -23.67 42.98 -9.58
CA GLN A 153 -23.03 43.09 -8.27
C GLN A 153 -23.10 41.79 -7.48
N GLU A 154 -24.23 41.08 -7.50
CA GLU A 154 -24.37 39.77 -6.86
C GLU A 154 -23.46 38.72 -7.49
N ARG A 155 -23.44 38.63 -8.83
CA ARG A 155 -22.51 37.74 -9.56
C ARG A 155 -21.05 38.05 -9.23
N LYS A 156 -20.69 39.33 -9.14
CA LYS A 156 -19.33 39.75 -8.79
C LYS A 156 -18.95 39.31 -7.37
N ARG A 157 -19.86 39.45 -6.40
CA ARG A 157 -19.66 38.96 -5.03
C ARG A 157 -19.54 37.44 -4.98
N GLN A 158 -20.35 36.71 -5.73
CA GLN A 158 -20.27 35.25 -5.84
C GLN A 158 -18.93 34.81 -6.41
N LEU A 159 -18.49 35.40 -7.53
CA LEU A 159 -17.17 35.11 -8.13
C LEU A 159 -16.01 35.44 -7.20
N GLU A 160 -16.11 36.52 -6.42
CA GLU A 160 -15.07 36.89 -5.46
C GLU A 160 -14.98 35.86 -4.32
N LEU A 161 -16.12 35.40 -3.79
CA LEU A 161 -16.19 34.34 -2.79
C LEU A 161 -15.64 33.02 -3.33
N GLU A 162 -16.02 32.64 -4.55
CA GLU A 162 -15.54 31.44 -5.22
C GLU A 162 -14.02 31.49 -5.42
N LYS A 163 -13.48 32.64 -5.85
CA LYS A 163 -12.04 32.86 -5.98
C LYS A 163 -11.30 32.78 -4.64
N GLN A 164 -11.91 33.21 -3.54
CA GLN A 164 -11.33 33.05 -2.20
C GLN A 164 -11.30 31.57 -1.76
N LEU A 165 -12.38 30.83 -2.00
CA LEU A 165 -12.45 29.39 -1.73
C LEU A 165 -11.46 28.60 -2.58
N GLU A 166 -11.32 28.95 -3.85
CA GLU A 166 -10.36 28.31 -4.75
C GLU A 166 -8.92 28.54 -4.29
N LYS A 167 -8.57 29.77 -3.89
CA LYS A 167 -7.27 30.09 -3.29
C LYS A 167 -7.01 29.28 -2.01
N GLN A 168 -8.01 29.11 -1.14
CA GLN A 168 -7.86 28.27 0.05
C GLN A 168 -7.58 26.81 -0.32
N ARG A 169 -8.33 26.25 -1.27
CA ARG A 169 -8.12 24.88 -1.77
C ARG A 169 -6.75 24.72 -2.44
N GLU A 170 -6.28 25.72 -3.16
CA GLU A 170 -4.95 25.70 -3.79
C GLU A 170 -3.85 25.73 -2.73
N LEU A 171 -3.98 26.58 -1.72
CA LEU A 171 -3.04 26.63 -0.59
C LEU A 171 -3.00 25.32 0.19
N GLU A 172 -4.16 24.68 0.39
CA GLU A 172 -4.28 23.38 1.03
C GLU A 172 -3.62 22.28 0.21
N ARG A 173 -3.87 22.23 -1.11
CA ARG A 173 -3.18 21.32 -2.04
C ARG A 173 -1.67 21.50 -2.01
N GLN A 174 -1.17 22.74 -2.01
CA GLN A 174 0.27 23.01 -1.90
C GLN A 174 0.85 22.48 -0.59
N ARG A 175 0.17 22.70 0.54
CA ARG A 175 0.59 22.16 1.85
C ARG A 175 0.56 20.63 1.90
N GLU A 176 -0.42 20.01 1.25
CA GLU A 176 -0.48 18.54 1.13
C GLU A 176 0.63 18.00 0.24
N GLU A 177 0.91 18.64 -0.89
CA GLU A 177 2.02 18.27 -1.76
C GLU A 177 3.39 18.42 -1.07
N GLU A 178 3.59 19.50 -0.30
CA GLU A 178 4.80 19.69 0.50
C GLU A 178 4.95 18.59 1.55
N ARG A 179 3.88 18.28 2.29
CA ARG A 179 3.88 17.17 3.26
C ARG A 179 4.17 15.83 2.58
N ARG A 180 3.60 15.59 1.40
CA ARG A 180 3.85 14.36 0.63
C ARG A 180 5.29 14.28 0.15
N LYS A 181 5.86 15.37 -0.36
CA LYS A 181 7.28 15.45 -0.75
C LYS A 181 8.21 15.25 0.42
N GLU A 182 7.88 15.77 1.60
CA GLU A 182 8.67 15.58 2.82
C GLU A 182 8.64 14.11 3.29
N ILE A 183 7.47 13.48 3.29
CA ILE A 183 7.33 12.04 3.59
C ILE A 183 8.15 11.22 2.59
N GLU A 184 8.02 11.50 1.29
CA GLU A 184 8.76 10.80 0.25
C GLU A 184 10.28 10.98 0.40
N ARG A 185 10.77 12.19 0.71
CA ARG A 185 12.18 12.44 1.01
C ARG A 185 12.65 11.68 2.24
N ARG A 186 11.84 11.65 3.31
CA ARG A 186 12.16 10.93 4.53
C ARG A 186 12.19 9.42 4.30
N GLU A 187 11.25 8.89 3.53
CA GLU A 187 11.25 7.48 3.12
C GLU A 187 12.43 7.15 2.22
N ALA A 188 12.76 8.00 1.24
CA ALA A 188 13.93 7.84 0.39
C ALA A 188 15.22 7.81 1.22
N ALA A 189 15.38 8.75 2.16
CA ALA A 189 16.52 8.79 3.08
C ALA A 189 16.60 7.52 3.96
N LYS A 190 15.46 7.02 4.46
CA LYS A 190 15.41 5.74 5.20
C LYS A 190 15.85 4.56 4.34
N ARG A 191 15.34 4.45 3.10
CA ARG A 191 15.73 3.38 2.16
C ARG A 191 17.21 3.44 1.81
N GLU A 192 17.77 4.64 1.64
CA GLU A 192 19.20 4.84 1.37
C GLU A 192 20.07 4.44 2.57
N LEU A 193 19.68 4.84 3.79
CA LEU A 193 20.37 4.43 5.01
C LEU A 193 20.34 2.92 5.21
N GLU A 194 19.20 2.28 4.93
CA GLU A 194 19.07 0.82 5.00
C GLU A 194 19.98 0.11 3.99
N ARG A 195 20.06 0.62 2.75
CA ARG A 195 21.03 0.14 1.75
C ARG A 195 22.47 0.31 2.21
N GLN A 196 22.82 1.46 2.79
CA GLN A 196 24.17 1.67 3.34
C GLN A 196 24.49 0.67 4.45
N ARG A 197 23.56 0.42 5.38
CA ARG A 197 23.73 -0.59 6.43
C ARG A 197 23.94 -1.99 5.86
N GLN A 198 23.22 -2.36 4.80
CA GLN A 198 23.42 -3.64 4.13
C GLN A 198 24.82 -3.74 3.51
N LEU A 199 25.26 -2.70 2.79
CA LEU A 199 26.61 -2.66 2.21
C LEU A 199 27.71 -2.69 3.27
N GLU A 200 27.54 -1.97 4.38
CA GLU A 200 28.46 -2.02 5.52
C GLU A 200 28.48 -3.40 6.17
N TRP A 201 27.31 -4.01 6.34
CA TRP A 201 27.20 -5.37 6.87
C TRP A 201 27.89 -6.38 5.97
N GLU A 202 27.68 -6.33 4.65
CA GLU A 202 28.36 -7.18 3.67
C GLU A 202 29.86 -6.95 3.68
N ARG A 203 30.31 -5.69 3.76
CA ARG A 203 31.73 -5.33 3.86
C ARG A 203 32.36 -5.90 5.12
N ASN A 204 31.71 -5.73 6.27
CA ASN A 204 32.18 -6.27 7.56
C ASN A 204 32.23 -7.80 7.51
N ARG A 205 31.20 -8.44 6.95
CA ARG A 205 31.15 -9.90 6.81
C ARG A 205 32.27 -10.42 5.91
N ARG A 206 32.53 -9.74 4.80
CA ARG A 206 33.66 -10.06 3.91
C ARG A 206 35.00 -9.89 4.61
N GLN A 207 35.16 -8.82 5.39
CA GLN A 207 36.39 -8.58 6.16
C GLN A 207 36.60 -9.64 7.24
N GLU A 208 35.53 -10.07 7.92
CA GLU A 208 35.58 -11.13 8.92
C GLU A 208 36.04 -12.46 8.31
N LEU A 209 35.49 -12.84 7.15
CA LEU A 209 35.92 -14.04 6.41
C LEU A 209 37.38 -13.94 5.94
N LEU A 210 37.82 -12.76 5.49
CA LEU A 210 39.22 -12.54 5.13
C LEU A 210 40.15 -12.69 6.34
N ASN A 211 39.75 -12.18 7.51
CA ASN A 211 40.50 -12.33 8.74
C ASN A 211 40.57 -13.79 9.20
N GLN A 212 39.46 -14.54 9.10
CA GLN A 212 39.43 -15.98 9.40
C GLN A 212 40.38 -16.75 8.47
N ARG A 213 40.29 -16.52 7.16
CA ARG A 213 41.22 -17.12 6.18
C ARG A 213 42.68 -16.79 6.50
N ASN A 214 42.98 -15.55 6.88
CA ASN A 214 44.36 -15.17 7.25
C ASN A 214 44.84 -15.90 8.49
N LYS A 215 43.99 -16.03 9.52
CA LYS A 215 44.32 -16.76 10.73
C LYS A 215 44.57 -18.24 10.46
N GLU A 216 43.73 -18.87 9.65
CA GLU A 216 43.94 -20.25 9.21
C GLU A 216 45.25 -20.40 8.42
N GLN A 217 45.59 -19.43 7.57
CA GLN A 217 46.84 -19.44 6.81
C GLN A 217 48.06 -19.31 7.73
N GLU A 218 48.00 -18.47 8.77
CA GLU A 218 49.03 -18.35 9.79
C GLU A 218 49.20 -19.66 10.58
N ASP A 219 48.08 -20.27 10.99
CA ASP A 219 48.08 -21.56 11.68
C ASP A 219 48.72 -22.67 10.82
N ILE A 220 48.42 -22.70 9.51
CA ILE A 220 49.05 -23.61 8.56
C ILE A 220 50.57 -23.40 8.51
N VAL A 221 51.04 -22.15 8.51
CA VAL A 221 52.48 -21.85 8.49
C VAL A 221 53.14 -22.35 9.78
N VAL A 222 52.52 -22.11 10.94
CA VAL A 222 53.02 -22.59 12.24
C VAL A 222 53.06 -24.12 12.28
N LEU A 223 52.00 -24.79 11.82
CA LEU A 223 51.94 -26.25 11.76
C LEU A 223 52.97 -26.83 10.79
N LYS A 224 53.20 -26.18 9.64
CA LYS A 224 54.27 -26.57 8.70
C LYS A 224 55.65 -26.44 9.33
N ALA A 225 55.91 -25.38 10.11
CA ALA A 225 57.17 -25.22 10.82
C ALA A 225 57.36 -26.32 11.88
N LYS A 226 56.35 -26.57 12.72
CA LYS A 226 56.36 -27.65 13.72
C LYS A 226 56.57 -29.02 13.09
N LYS A 227 55.90 -29.29 11.96
CA LYS A 227 56.08 -30.52 11.19
C LYS A 227 57.54 -30.71 10.79
N LYS A 228 58.18 -29.68 10.22
CA LYS A 228 59.61 -29.75 9.85
C LYS A 228 60.51 -30.01 11.05
N THR A 229 60.25 -29.37 12.19
CA THR A 229 61.02 -29.62 13.42
C THR A 229 60.91 -31.07 13.86
N LEU A 230 59.70 -31.63 13.89
CA LEU A 230 59.49 -33.04 14.25
C LEU A 230 60.11 -34.00 13.23
N GLU A 231 60.11 -33.66 11.93
CA GLU A 231 60.79 -34.43 10.90
C GLU A 231 62.30 -34.51 11.17
N PHE A 232 62.95 -33.39 11.50
CA PHE A 232 64.37 -33.38 11.86
C PHE A 232 64.65 -34.16 13.16
N GLU A 233 63.78 -34.06 14.16
CA GLU A 233 63.91 -34.85 15.40
C GLU A 233 63.78 -36.35 15.13
N LEU A 234 62.83 -36.75 14.28
CA LEU A 234 62.66 -38.14 13.86
C LEU A 234 63.87 -38.65 13.08
N GLU A 235 64.43 -37.86 12.18
CA GLU A 235 65.64 -38.19 11.44
C GLU A 235 66.83 -38.39 12.39
N ALA A 236 67.06 -37.46 13.33
CA ALA A 236 68.12 -37.57 14.32
C ALA A 236 67.97 -38.80 15.25
N LEU A 237 66.73 -39.13 15.65
CA LEU A 237 66.45 -40.34 16.43
C LEU A 237 66.68 -41.61 15.62
N ASN A 238 66.30 -41.61 14.34
CA ASN A 238 66.59 -42.73 13.43
C ASN A 238 68.09 -42.92 13.26
N ASP A 239 68.87 -41.86 13.04
CA ASP A 239 70.33 -41.96 12.94
C ASP A 239 70.94 -42.54 14.22
N LYS A 240 70.46 -42.08 15.38
CA LYS A 240 70.91 -42.62 16.68
C LYS A 240 70.54 -44.09 16.85
N LYS A 241 69.36 -44.51 16.38
CA LYS A 241 68.93 -45.91 16.36
C LYS A 241 69.89 -46.74 15.49
N HIS A 242 70.16 -46.33 14.26
CA HIS A 242 71.08 -47.05 13.37
C HIS A 242 72.49 -47.15 13.95
N GLN A 243 73.00 -46.10 14.60
CA GLN A 243 74.28 -46.12 15.30
C GLN A 243 74.31 -47.14 16.45
N LEU A 244 73.23 -47.22 17.24
CA LEU A 244 73.12 -48.19 18.33
C LEU A 244 73.00 -49.62 17.81
N GLU A 245 72.25 -49.84 16.74
CA GLU A 245 72.14 -51.13 16.05
C GLU A 245 73.50 -51.60 15.52
N GLY A 246 74.26 -50.69 14.89
CA GLY A 246 75.64 -50.96 14.45
C GLY A 246 76.55 -51.36 15.61
N LYS A 247 76.57 -50.57 16.70
CA LYS A 247 77.35 -50.89 17.91
C LYS A 247 76.94 -52.24 18.52
N LEU A 248 75.64 -52.54 18.55
CA LEU A 248 75.12 -53.81 19.04
C LEU A 248 75.60 -54.96 18.17
N GLN A 249 75.59 -54.78 16.84
CA GLN A 249 76.11 -55.77 15.90
C GLN A 249 77.61 -56.01 16.09
N ASP A 250 78.41 -54.96 16.27
CA ASP A 250 79.85 -55.08 16.54
C ASP A 250 80.13 -55.85 17.84
N ILE A 251 79.35 -55.58 18.89
CA ILE A 251 79.44 -56.33 20.15
C ILE A 251 79.06 -57.80 19.93
N ARG A 252 77.98 -58.09 19.19
CA ARG A 252 77.57 -59.46 18.86
C ARG A 252 78.65 -60.20 18.08
N CYS A 253 79.26 -59.57 17.07
CA CYS A 253 80.36 -60.14 16.30
C CYS A 253 81.58 -60.44 17.19
N ARG A 254 81.98 -59.50 18.06
CA ARG A 254 83.09 -59.72 19.02
C ARG A 254 82.79 -60.85 19.99
N LEU A 255 81.58 -60.94 20.53
CA LEU A 255 81.17 -62.04 21.40
C LEU A 255 81.18 -63.38 20.68
N ALA A 256 80.76 -63.43 19.41
CA ALA A 256 80.82 -64.65 18.60
C ALA A 256 82.26 -65.12 18.37
N ILE A 257 83.18 -64.20 18.04
CA ILE A 257 84.61 -64.50 17.90
C ILE A 257 85.19 -65.02 19.21
N GLN A 258 84.95 -64.32 20.33
CA GLN A 258 85.43 -64.76 21.65
C GLN A 258 84.89 -66.14 22.04
N ARG A 259 83.61 -66.43 21.75
CA ARG A 259 83.04 -67.77 21.97
C ARG A 259 83.77 -68.83 21.15
N GLN A 260 84.04 -68.57 19.87
CA GLN A 260 84.77 -69.49 18.99
C GLN A 260 86.22 -69.72 19.48
N GLU A 261 86.90 -68.68 19.96
CA GLU A 261 88.24 -68.80 20.56
C GLU A 261 88.23 -69.64 21.85
N ILE A 262 87.24 -69.43 22.72
CA ILE A 262 87.04 -70.25 23.92
C ILE A 262 86.77 -71.72 23.55
N GLU A 263 85.92 -71.98 22.56
CA GLU A 263 85.67 -73.34 22.08
C GLU A 263 86.93 -74.00 21.51
N SER A 264 87.73 -73.27 20.72
CA SER A 264 88.99 -73.75 20.16
C SER A 264 90.02 -74.08 21.26
N THR A 265 90.18 -73.20 22.24
CA THR A 265 91.10 -73.41 23.37
C THR A 265 90.64 -74.57 24.26
N ASN A 266 89.34 -74.72 24.50
CA ASN A 266 88.77 -75.87 25.21
C ASN A 266 89.02 -77.19 24.46
N LYS A 267 88.78 -77.25 23.14
CA LYS A 267 89.10 -78.45 22.32
C LYS A 267 90.58 -78.82 22.39
N SER A 268 91.47 -77.82 22.28
CA SER A 268 92.92 -78.04 22.40
C SER A 268 93.30 -78.57 23.79
N ARG A 269 92.69 -78.01 24.85
CA ARG A 269 92.86 -78.49 26.23
C ARG A 269 92.38 -79.93 26.38
N GLU A 270 91.21 -80.28 25.84
CA GLU A 270 90.65 -81.63 25.87
C GLU A 270 91.57 -82.64 25.15
N LEU A 271 92.10 -82.28 23.97
CA LEU A 271 93.06 -83.12 23.25
C LEU A 271 94.34 -83.38 24.07
N ARG A 272 94.89 -82.34 24.71
CA ARG A 272 96.06 -82.49 25.60
C ARG A 272 95.75 -83.35 26.82
N ILE A 273 94.57 -83.18 27.43
CA ILE A 273 94.13 -84.02 28.56
C ILE A 273 94.03 -85.49 28.09
N ALA A 274 93.44 -85.75 26.92
CA ALA A 274 93.34 -87.09 26.36
C ALA A 274 94.73 -87.70 26.09
N GLU A 275 95.66 -86.94 25.54
CA GLU A 275 97.05 -87.36 25.30
C GLU A 275 97.78 -87.68 26.61
N ILE A 276 97.71 -86.80 27.62
CA ILE A 276 98.28 -87.03 28.95
C ILE A 276 97.69 -88.30 29.57
N THR A 277 96.36 -88.46 29.50
CA THR A 277 95.66 -89.64 30.02
C THR A 277 96.12 -90.91 29.31
N HIS A 278 96.32 -90.87 27.99
CA HIS A 278 96.82 -92.00 27.21
C HIS A 278 98.25 -92.37 27.60
N LEU A 279 99.16 -91.39 27.74
CA LEU A 279 100.53 -91.61 28.18
C LEU A 279 100.58 -92.20 29.60
N GLN A 280 99.73 -91.72 30.52
CA GLN A 280 99.59 -92.29 31.86
C GLN A 280 99.14 -93.76 31.83
N GLN A 281 98.18 -94.11 30.97
CA GLN A 281 97.75 -95.51 30.79
C GLN A 281 98.87 -96.40 30.22
N GLN A 282 99.69 -95.89 29.29
CA GLN A 282 100.84 -96.64 28.78
C GLN A 282 101.87 -96.93 29.87
N LEU A 283 102.16 -95.96 30.73
CA LEU A 283 103.08 -96.11 31.87
C LEU A 283 102.57 -97.08 32.95
N GLN A 284 101.24 -97.23 33.09
CA GLN A 284 100.63 -98.17 34.03
C GLN A 284 100.58 -99.63 33.53
N LYS A 285 100.92 -99.91 32.27
CA LYS A 285 101.02 -101.29 31.79
C LYS A 285 102.24 -101.95 32.43
N PRO A 286 102.07 -103.02 33.22
CA PRO A 286 103.20 -103.66 33.90
C PRO A 286 104.13 -104.27 32.86
N VAL A 287 105.44 -103.99 33.00
CA VAL A 287 106.51 -104.71 32.32
C VAL A 287 106.48 -106.15 32.81
N HIS A 288 105.68 -107.00 32.16
CA HIS A 288 105.84 -108.44 32.24
C HIS A 288 106.87 -108.82 31.17
N THR A 289 108.07 -109.18 31.67
CA THR A 289 108.92 -110.31 31.25
C THR A 289 109.09 -110.55 29.74
N MET A 290 110.30 -110.55 29.20
CA MET A 290 111.33 -111.61 29.24
C MET A 290 112.65 -110.96 28.79
N GLY A 291 113.83 -111.27 29.35
CA GLY A 291 114.47 -112.58 29.33
C GLY A 291 115.56 -112.56 28.26
#